data_AF-A0A7S3WUN3-F1
#
_entry.id   AF-A0A7S3WUN3-F1
#
_cell.length_a   1.000
_cell.length_b   1.000
_cell.length_c   1.000
_cell.angle_alpha   90.00
_cell.angle_beta   90.00
_cell.angle_gamma   90.00
#
_symmetry.space_group_name_H-M   'P 1'
#
loop_
_entity.id
_entity.type
_entity.pdbx_description
1 polymer ?
#
loop_
_entity_poly.entity_id
_entity_poly.type
_entity_poly.pdbx_seq_one_letter_code
_entity_poly.pdbx_strand_id
1 'polypeptide(L)'
;PYSDYLPDTKGVWACRVGRQPSQARHYVDDEKEVAALLASMAAATRLEQEKEREQATLLQQIDEANAAAEGLALGEISSGTVLTSALASVDDEEEVPSALARLDEIEAKMEGFQLAFFLDYDGTLTPIVETPSEAKLSEEARSVVRALSTRYPTAIVSGRARATAQGLVQLHGLYYAGSHGFDILGPNGSNYKVADSFRPALEDAKAKLEEALAHIPGALVEDNNFSVSAHYRMVAEGPDREYVDEVVGKLVAEMPMLRRTYGKMVYELRPSADWDKGKAVEWLIENWIKKESELPV
;
A
#
# COMPACT_ATOMS: atom_id res chain seq x y z
N PRO A 1 -10.36 -6.45 -1.61
CA PRO A 1 -10.83 -6.04 -2.96
C PRO A 1 -9.80 -5.27 -3.82
N TYR A 2 -8.49 -5.48 -3.62
CA TYR A 2 -7.41 -4.95 -4.49
C TYR A 2 -7.30 -5.64 -5.85
N SER A 3 -8.13 -6.64 -6.06
CA SER A 3 -8.07 -7.63 -7.13
C SER A 3 -8.31 -7.05 -8.51
N ASP A 4 -9.12 -6.01 -8.65
CA ASP A 4 -9.75 -5.78 -9.96
C ASP A 4 -8.95 -4.83 -10.86
N TYR A 5 -7.84 -4.25 -10.37
CA TYR A 5 -7.05 -3.24 -11.08
C TYR A 5 -5.56 -3.30 -10.73
N LEU A 6 -4.92 -4.48 -10.89
CA LEU A 6 -3.46 -4.50 -10.94
C LEU A 6 -3.03 -3.95 -12.32
N PRO A 7 -2.11 -2.96 -12.38
CA PRO A 7 -1.59 -2.47 -13.64
C PRO A 7 -0.93 -3.63 -14.40
N ASP A 8 -1.25 -3.80 -15.68
CA ASP A 8 -0.64 -4.80 -16.58
C ASP A 8 0.80 -4.38 -16.98
N THR A 9 1.61 -4.10 -15.97
CA THR A 9 2.99 -3.65 -16.13
C THR A 9 3.93 -4.75 -15.68
N LYS A 10 4.85 -5.12 -16.58
CA LYS A 10 6.01 -5.96 -16.23
C LYS A 10 6.72 -5.31 -15.03
N GLY A 11 6.60 -5.89 -13.84
CA GLY A 11 7.26 -5.40 -12.62
C GLY A 11 6.38 -5.24 -11.39
N VAL A 12 5.04 -5.38 -11.50
CA VAL A 12 4.16 -5.39 -10.32
C VAL A 12 3.98 -6.83 -9.82
N TRP A 13 4.44 -7.09 -8.59
CA TRP A 13 4.15 -8.32 -7.87
C TRP A 13 3.09 -8.05 -6.81
N ALA A 14 2.08 -8.92 -6.72
CA ALA A 14 0.98 -8.77 -5.78
C ALA A 14 0.74 -10.09 -5.03
N CYS A 15 0.61 -9.98 -3.71
CA CYS A 15 0.21 -11.06 -2.82
C CYS A 15 -1.00 -10.62 -2.00
N ARG A 16 -1.93 -11.54 -1.81
CA ARG A 16 -3.17 -11.31 -1.06
C ARG A 16 -3.19 -12.06 0.26
N VAL A 17 -4.01 -11.59 1.20
CA VAL A 17 -4.37 -12.37 2.39
C VAL A 17 -5.64 -13.18 2.11
N GLY A 18 -5.63 -14.45 2.51
CA GLY A 18 -6.69 -15.42 2.29
C GLY A 18 -6.82 -15.88 0.83
N ARG A 19 -7.73 -16.84 0.58
CA ARG A 19 -7.79 -17.62 -0.68
C ARG A 19 -9.00 -17.33 -1.59
N GLN A 20 -9.63 -16.17 -1.48
CA GLN A 20 -10.75 -15.85 -2.40
C GLN A 20 -10.23 -15.65 -3.84
N PRO A 21 -11.08 -15.65 -4.87
CA PRO A 21 -10.65 -15.32 -6.23
C PRO A 21 -10.06 -13.91 -6.34
N SER A 22 -8.99 -13.74 -7.12
CA SER A 22 -8.40 -12.44 -7.50
C SER A 22 -7.33 -12.56 -8.58
N GLN A 23 -6.88 -11.43 -9.12
CA GLN A 23 -5.71 -11.32 -10.01
C GLN A 23 -4.34 -11.53 -9.32
N ALA A 24 -4.27 -11.67 -7.99
CA ALA A 24 -3.00 -11.88 -7.28
C ALA A 24 -2.43 -13.28 -7.55
N ARG A 25 -1.12 -13.34 -7.84
CA ARG A 25 -0.42 -14.59 -8.21
C ARG A 25 0.06 -15.42 -7.01
N HIS A 26 -0.01 -14.88 -5.79
CA HIS A 26 0.33 -15.57 -4.55
C HIS A 26 -0.64 -15.19 -3.43
N TYR A 27 -0.76 -16.05 -2.43
CA TYR A 27 -1.50 -15.74 -1.20
C TYR A 27 -0.67 -16.00 0.06
N VAL A 28 -1.07 -15.39 1.16
CA VAL A 28 -0.72 -15.77 2.54
C VAL A 28 -2.01 -15.96 3.33
N ASP A 29 -2.01 -16.82 4.34
CA ASP A 29 -3.26 -17.20 5.02
C ASP A 29 -3.75 -16.12 6.00
N ASP A 30 -2.85 -15.42 6.70
CA ASP A 30 -3.20 -14.42 7.71
C ASP A 30 -2.17 -13.28 7.88
N GLU A 31 -2.42 -12.36 8.82
CA GLU A 31 -1.53 -11.22 9.10
C GLU A 31 -0.15 -11.61 9.65
N LYS A 32 -0.03 -12.80 10.26
CA LYS A 32 1.25 -13.30 10.78
C LYS A 32 2.11 -13.81 9.63
N GLU A 33 1.50 -14.49 8.66
CA GLU A 33 2.20 -14.87 7.43
C GLU A 33 2.60 -13.67 6.59
N VAL A 34 1.79 -12.59 6.56
CA VAL A 34 2.22 -11.30 5.98
C VAL A 34 3.48 -10.81 6.69
N ALA A 35 3.48 -10.76 8.03
CA ALA A 35 4.64 -10.30 8.79
C ALA A 35 5.87 -11.18 8.56
N ALA A 36 5.70 -12.51 8.47
CA ALA A 36 6.77 -13.45 8.19
C ALA A 36 7.36 -13.26 6.79
N LEU A 37 6.51 -13.10 5.76
CA LEU A 37 6.92 -12.83 4.39
C LEU A 37 7.74 -11.54 4.32
N LEU A 38 7.21 -10.46 4.88
CA LEU A 38 7.88 -9.16 4.94
C LEU A 38 9.20 -9.23 5.73
N ALA A 39 9.26 -10.03 6.79
CA ALA A 39 10.47 -10.24 7.58
C ALA A 39 11.54 -10.99 6.78
N SER A 40 11.16 -12.03 6.04
CA SER A 40 12.08 -12.76 5.15
C SER A 40 12.67 -11.82 4.10
N MET A 41 11.84 -11.01 3.46
CA MET A 41 12.31 -10.02 2.48
C MET A 41 13.23 -8.97 3.11
N ALA A 42 12.94 -8.50 4.32
CA ALA A 42 13.84 -7.60 5.04
C ALA A 42 15.18 -8.27 5.41
N ALA A 43 15.17 -9.56 5.75
CA ALA A 43 16.33 -10.32 6.20
C ALA A 43 17.24 -10.79 5.05
N ALA A 44 16.69 -11.35 3.97
CA ALA A 44 17.44 -11.77 2.77
C ALA A 44 18.32 -10.62 2.27
N THR A 45 17.73 -9.43 2.25
CA THR A 45 18.46 -8.26 1.80
C THR A 45 19.52 -7.79 2.81
N ARG A 46 19.33 -7.97 4.13
CA ARG A 46 20.37 -7.64 5.13
C ARG A 46 21.66 -8.40 4.85
N LEU A 47 21.55 -9.69 4.53
CA LEU A 47 22.69 -10.52 4.16
C LEU A 47 23.38 -10.03 2.89
N GLU A 48 22.62 -9.55 1.90
CA GLU A 48 23.16 -8.96 0.68
C GLU A 48 23.97 -7.68 0.97
N GLN A 49 23.50 -6.82 1.87
CA GLN A 49 24.21 -5.60 2.29
C GLN A 49 25.48 -5.89 3.10
N GLU A 50 25.44 -6.90 3.98
CA GLU A 50 26.63 -7.35 4.71
C GLU A 50 27.69 -7.87 3.73
N LYS A 51 27.29 -8.64 2.71
CA LYS A 51 28.17 -9.07 1.62
C LYS A 51 28.73 -7.90 0.80
N GLU A 52 27.89 -6.94 0.40
CA GLU A 52 28.34 -5.75 -0.36
C GLU A 52 29.34 -4.91 0.45
N ARG A 53 29.09 -4.71 1.76
CA ARG A 53 30.02 -3.99 2.65
C ARG A 53 31.33 -4.74 2.84
N GLU A 54 31.28 -6.06 3.03
CA GLU A 54 32.48 -6.89 3.09
C GLU A 54 33.26 -6.81 1.78
N GLN A 55 32.58 -6.88 0.64
CA GLN A 55 33.20 -6.77 -0.69
C GLN A 55 33.80 -5.38 -0.92
N ALA A 56 33.11 -4.30 -0.54
CA ALA A 56 33.63 -2.93 -0.61
C ALA A 56 34.85 -2.72 0.32
N THR A 57 34.82 -3.30 1.52
CA THR A 57 35.96 -3.29 2.46
C THR A 57 37.14 -4.06 1.87
N LEU A 58 36.90 -5.20 1.24
CA LEU A 58 37.93 -6.00 0.58
C LEU A 58 38.54 -5.25 -0.60
N LEU A 59 37.71 -4.60 -1.43
CA LEU A 59 38.18 -3.75 -2.54
C LEU A 59 39.04 -2.59 -2.04
N GLN A 60 38.62 -1.91 -0.97
CA GLN A 60 39.43 -0.85 -0.36
C GLN A 60 40.78 -1.38 0.15
N GLN A 61 40.81 -2.56 0.79
CA GLN A 61 42.05 -3.19 1.23
C GLN A 61 42.95 -3.59 0.05
N ILE A 62 42.36 -4.04 -1.07
CA ILE A 62 43.09 -4.33 -2.30
C ILE A 62 43.68 -3.05 -2.90
N ASP A 63 42.92 -1.95 -2.93
CA ASP A 63 43.41 -0.66 -3.42
C ASP A 63 44.53 -0.08 -2.54
N GLU A 64 44.40 -0.19 -1.22
CA GLU A 64 45.46 0.18 -0.26
C GLU A 64 46.71 -0.69 -0.43
N ALA A 65 46.54 -2.00 -0.64
CA ALA A 65 47.64 -2.93 -0.90
C ALA A 65 48.31 -2.68 -2.26
N ASN A 66 47.53 -2.35 -3.29
CA ASN A 66 48.04 -2.00 -4.63
C ASN A 66 48.79 -0.67 -4.60
N ALA A 67 48.29 0.35 -3.91
CA ALA A 67 48.98 1.62 -3.70
C ALA A 67 50.30 1.43 -2.92
N ALA A 68 50.35 0.47 -1.99
CA ALA A 68 51.59 0.09 -1.30
C ALA A 68 52.53 -0.75 -2.19
N ALA A 69 51.99 -1.47 -3.19
CA ALA A 69 52.73 -2.34 -4.09
C ALA A 69 53.24 -1.66 -5.38
N GLU A 70 52.87 -0.40 -5.65
CA GLU A 70 53.36 0.44 -6.77
C GLU A 70 54.89 0.73 -6.76
N GLY A 71 55.66 0.01 -5.94
CA GLY A 71 57.13 -0.04 -5.99
C GLY A 71 57.71 -1.23 -6.77
N LEU A 72 56.93 -2.24 -7.19
CA LEU A 72 57.46 -3.45 -7.85
C LEU A 72 56.49 -3.98 -8.91
N ALA A 73 56.87 -3.87 -10.20
CA ALA A 73 56.08 -4.36 -11.33
C ALA A 73 56.34 -5.84 -11.68
N LEU A 74 55.27 -6.57 -12.04
CA LEU A 74 55.04 -7.30 -13.32
C LEU A 74 54.13 -8.54 -13.16
N GLY A 75 53.19 -8.71 -14.12
CA GLY A 75 52.72 -10.03 -14.56
C GLY A 75 51.22 -10.17 -14.83
N GLU A 76 50.81 -10.12 -16.11
CA GLU A 76 49.47 -10.50 -16.60
C GLU A 76 49.19 -12.01 -16.42
N ILE A 77 47.95 -12.44 -16.11
CA ILE A 77 47.29 -13.64 -16.69
C ILE A 77 45.74 -13.53 -16.74
N SER A 78 45.23 -13.64 -17.98
CA SER A 78 43.97 -14.17 -18.55
C SER A 78 42.73 -14.61 -17.71
N SER A 79 41.60 -14.01 -18.10
CA SER A 79 40.23 -14.52 -18.43
C SER A 79 39.78 -15.95 -18.04
N GLY A 80 38.54 -16.05 -17.54
CA GLY A 80 37.71 -17.26 -17.57
C GLY A 80 36.22 -16.99 -17.33
N THR A 81 35.39 -17.18 -18.35
CA THR A 81 33.90 -17.20 -18.28
C THR A 81 33.41 -18.61 -18.00
N VAL A 82 32.32 -18.76 -17.23
CA VAL A 82 31.49 -19.98 -17.25
C VAL A 82 30.01 -19.60 -17.34
N LEU A 83 29.41 -19.97 -18.48
CA LEU A 83 27.97 -20.15 -18.68
C LEU A 83 27.61 -21.60 -18.33
N THR A 84 26.40 -21.87 -17.83
CA THR A 84 25.48 -22.85 -18.45
C THR A 84 24.09 -22.87 -17.81
N SER A 85 23.13 -23.12 -18.70
CA SER A 85 21.67 -23.16 -18.63
C SER A 85 21.09 -24.50 -18.15
N ALA A 86 19.81 -24.54 -17.71
CA ALA A 86 18.67 -25.09 -18.48
C ALA A 86 17.39 -25.38 -17.67
N LEU A 87 16.29 -24.86 -18.21
CA LEU A 87 14.86 -25.23 -18.26
C LEU A 87 14.34 -26.53 -17.60
N ALA A 88 13.15 -26.44 -16.96
CA ALA A 88 12.03 -27.36 -17.19
C ALA A 88 10.67 -26.73 -16.81
N SER A 89 9.73 -26.79 -17.76
CA SER A 89 8.28 -26.54 -17.66
C SER A 89 7.54 -27.66 -16.91
N VAL A 90 6.37 -27.41 -16.31
CA VAL A 90 5.06 -28.02 -16.66
C VAL A 90 3.93 -27.17 -16.04
N ASP A 91 2.91 -26.86 -16.85
CA ASP A 91 1.62 -26.30 -16.46
C ASP A 91 0.80 -27.33 -15.64
N ASP A 92 0.31 -26.93 -14.47
CA ASP A 92 -0.82 -27.58 -13.80
C ASP A 92 -1.76 -26.49 -13.27
N GLU A 93 -3.06 -26.68 -13.50
CA GLU A 93 -4.16 -25.74 -13.26
C GLU A 93 -4.03 -25.01 -11.91
N GLU A 94 -3.70 -23.70 -11.96
CA GLU A 94 -3.15 -22.93 -10.84
C GLU A 94 -4.12 -22.81 -9.65
N GLU A 95 -3.95 -23.69 -8.66
CA GLU A 95 -4.16 -23.31 -7.27
C GLU A 95 -3.07 -22.27 -6.94
N VAL A 96 -3.46 -21.00 -6.78
CA VAL A 96 -2.54 -19.88 -6.48
C VAL A 96 -1.60 -20.31 -5.33
N PRO A 97 -0.28 -20.32 -5.49
CA PRO A 97 0.62 -20.86 -4.46
C PRO A 97 0.79 -19.91 -3.27
N SER A 98 1.12 -20.48 -2.10
CA SER A 98 1.51 -19.70 -0.92
C SER A 98 2.80 -18.92 -1.21
N ALA A 99 2.82 -17.63 -0.88
CA ALA A 99 4.00 -16.78 -1.05
C ALA A 99 5.18 -17.26 -0.20
N LEU A 100 4.92 -17.73 1.02
CA LEU A 100 5.96 -18.25 1.90
C LEU A 100 6.60 -19.54 1.34
N ALA A 101 5.82 -20.38 0.68
CA ALA A 101 6.32 -21.59 0.05
C ALA A 101 7.14 -21.33 -1.23
N ARG A 102 7.06 -20.12 -1.79
CA ARG A 102 7.70 -19.70 -3.04
C ARG A 102 8.69 -18.54 -2.83
N LEU A 103 9.16 -18.32 -1.59
CA LEU A 103 10.06 -17.22 -1.25
C LEU A 103 11.28 -17.14 -2.17
N ASP A 104 11.99 -18.25 -2.36
CA ASP A 104 13.19 -18.30 -3.21
C ASP A 104 12.90 -17.88 -4.65
N GLU A 105 11.74 -18.27 -5.20
CA GLU A 105 11.31 -17.90 -6.55
C GLU A 105 10.91 -16.42 -6.65
N ILE A 106 10.34 -15.88 -5.57
CA ILE A 106 9.96 -14.47 -5.46
C ILE A 106 11.22 -13.61 -5.38
N GLU A 107 12.17 -13.99 -4.52
CA GLU A 107 13.46 -13.31 -4.36
C GLU A 107 14.26 -13.31 -5.67
N ALA A 108 14.34 -14.46 -6.35
CA ALA A 108 15.02 -14.55 -7.65
C ALA A 108 14.38 -13.66 -8.73
N LYS A 109 13.05 -13.47 -8.71
CA LYS A 109 12.36 -12.56 -9.64
C LYS A 109 12.55 -11.08 -9.31
N MET A 110 12.92 -10.77 -8.07
CA MET A 110 13.16 -9.42 -7.58
C MET A 110 14.61 -8.97 -7.79
N GLU A 111 15.52 -9.91 -8.04
CA GLU A 111 16.93 -9.64 -8.30
C GLU A 111 17.10 -8.65 -9.48
N GLY A 112 17.91 -7.61 -9.26
CA GLY A 112 18.17 -6.56 -10.25
C GLY A 112 17.09 -5.48 -10.39
N PHE A 113 16.03 -5.51 -9.56
CA PHE A 113 15.00 -4.46 -9.52
C PHE A 113 15.10 -3.61 -8.25
N GLN A 114 14.80 -2.31 -8.39
CA GLN A 114 14.52 -1.47 -7.23
C GLN A 114 13.12 -1.79 -6.70
N LEU A 115 13.04 -2.19 -5.43
CA LEU A 115 11.80 -2.60 -4.80
C LEU A 115 11.11 -1.44 -4.07
N ALA A 116 9.79 -1.45 -4.13
CA ALA A 116 8.92 -0.61 -3.32
C ALA A 116 7.75 -1.46 -2.80
N PHE A 117 7.32 -1.19 -1.56
CA PHE A 117 6.31 -1.97 -0.86
C PHE A 117 5.04 -1.15 -0.68
N PHE A 118 3.90 -1.71 -1.06
CA PHE A 118 2.58 -1.11 -0.88
C PHE A 118 1.71 -2.05 -0.06
N LEU A 119 1.41 -1.66 1.18
CA LEU A 119 0.80 -2.51 2.18
C LEU A 119 -0.60 -2.00 2.51
N ASP A 120 -1.61 -2.84 2.37
CA ASP A 120 -2.92 -2.54 2.97
C ASP A 120 -2.86 -2.68 4.49
N TYR A 121 -3.80 -2.05 5.18
CA TYR A 121 -3.89 -2.10 6.63
C TYR A 121 -4.86 -3.17 7.13
N ASP A 122 -6.15 -2.98 6.84
CA ASP A 122 -7.24 -3.80 7.37
C ASP A 122 -7.35 -5.13 6.62
N GLY A 123 -7.19 -6.26 7.33
CA GLY A 123 -7.17 -7.58 6.71
C GLY A 123 -5.85 -7.91 5.99
N THR A 124 -4.81 -7.10 6.15
CA THR A 124 -3.45 -7.40 5.68
C THR A 124 -2.43 -7.32 6.79
N LEU A 125 -2.16 -6.11 7.32
CA LEU A 125 -1.25 -5.94 8.46
C LEU A 125 -1.94 -6.16 9.81
N THR A 126 -3.27 -6.19 9.81
CA THR A 126 -4.11 -6.42 10.99
C THR A 126 -5.27 -7.34 10.62
N PRO A 127 -5.79 -8.16 11.54
CA PRO A 127 -6.98 -8.96 11.27
C PRO A 127 -8.19 -8.06 11.03
N ILE A 128 -9.17 -8.56 10.28
CA ILE A 128 -10.46 -7.88 10.14
C ILE A 128 -11.20 -8.00 11.47
N VAL A 129 -11.41 -6.88 12.16
CA VAL A 129 -12.12 -6.79 13.43
C VAL A 129 -13.43 -6.04 13.29
N GLU A 130 -14.40 -6.33 14.16
CA GLU A 130 -15.71 -5.66 14.13
C GLU A 130 -15.62 -4.19 14.52
N THR A 131 -14.72 -3.86 15.45
CA THR A 131 -14.50 -2.49 15.93
C THR A 131 -13.25 -1.90 15.27
N PRO A 132 -13.37 -0.86 14.42
CA PRO A 132 -12.22 -0.31 13.70
C PRO A 132 -11.06 0.18 14.58
N SER A 133 -11.31 0.59 15.83
CA SER A 133 -10.28 1.04 16.77
C SER A 133 -9.48 -0.12 17.41
N GLU A 134 -9.94 -1.35 17.25
CA GLU A 134 -9.29 -2.56 17.77
C GLU A 134 -8.32 -3.20 16.77
N ALA A 135 -8.30 -2.72 15.53
CA ALA A 135 -7.36 -3.12 14.48
C ALA A 135 -5.97 -2.53 14.80
N LYS A 136 -5.31 -3.06 15.83
CA LYS A 136 -3.98 -2.61 16.28
C LYS A 136 -2.90 -3.42 15.59
N LEU A 137 -1.90 -2.73 15.06
CA LEU A 137 -0.70 -3.35 14.53
C LEU A 137 0.11 -3.97 15.68
N SER A 138 0.43 -5.26 15.57
CA SER A 138 1.30 -5.95 16.53
C SER A 138 2.71 -5.34 16.53
N GLU A 139 3.45 -5.48 17.62
CA GLU A 139 4.81 -4.92 17.68
C GLU A 139 5.75 -5.65 16.72
N GLU A 140 5.53 -6.94 16.51
CA GLU A 140 6.28 -7.75 15.55
C GLU A 140 6.09 -7.21 14.13
N ALA A 141 4.84 -7.02 13.68
CA ALA A 141 4.54 -6.48 12.36
C ALA A 141 5.05 -5.04 12.22
N ARG A 142 4.89 -4.21 13.27
CA ARG A 142 5.42 -2.84 13.29
C ARG A 142 6.94 -2.81 13.13
N SER A 143 7.66 -3.71 13.81
CA SER A 143 9.12 -3.82 13.69
C SER A 143 9.55 -4.20 12.28
N VAL A 144 8.85 -5.15 11.65
CA VAL A 144 9.12 -5.58 10.28
C VAL A 144 8.86 -4.45 9.28
N VAL A 145 7.71 -3.77 9.36
CA VAL A 145 7.40 -2.63 8.48
C VAL A 145 8.42 -1.50 8.66
N ARG A 146 8.86 -1.24 9.89
CA ARG A 146 9.93 -0.26 10.18
C ARG A 146 11.25 -0.67 9.52
N ALA A 147 11.64 -1.93 9.62
CA ALA A 147 12.86 -2.42 8.98
C ALA A 147 12.78 -2.27 7.46
N LEU A 148 11.66 -2.63 6.84
CA LEU A 148 11.43 -2.42 5.41
C LEU A 148 11.52 -0.94 5.02
N SER A 149 10.88 -0.04 5.76
CA SER A 149 10.85 1.39 5.43
C SER A 149 12.19 2.09 5.49
N THR A 150 13.14 1.57 6.29
CA THR A 150 14.50 2.11 6.31
C THR A 150 15.30 1.80 5.05
N ARG A 151 14.83 0.85 4.23
CA ARG A 151 15.56 0.32 3.09
C ARG A 151 14.85 0.52 1.76
N TYR A 152 13.53 0.44 1.78
CA TYR A 152 12.69 0.54 0.59
C TYR A 152 11.62 1.60 0.78
N PRO A 153 11.30 2.34 -0.28
CA PRO A 153 10.06 3.11 -0.33
C PRO A 153 8.89 2.20 0.06
N THR A 154 8.28 2.50 1.20
CA THR A 154 7.22 1.69 1.79
C THR A 154 6.00 2.57 2.04
N ALA A 155 4.85 2.13 1.54
CA ALA A 155 3.60 2.86 1.60
C ALA A 155 2.52 2.05 2.32
N ILE A 156 1.81 2.69 3.25
CA ILE A 156 0.55 2.19 3.79
C ILE A 156 -0.58 2.74 2.92
N VAL A 157 -1.34 1.85 2.27
CA VAL A 157 -2.44 2.20 1.37
C VAL A 157 -3.75 1.73 1.97
N SER A 158 -4.45 2.62 2.68
CA SER A 158 -5.64 2.27 3.48
C SER A 158 -6.92 2.94 2.98
N GLY A 159 -8.05 2.29 3.27
CA GLY A 159 -9.38 2.92 3.10
C GLY A 159 -9.67 3.94 4.21
N ARG A 160 -9.01 3.79 5.37
CA ARG A 160 -9.16 4.69 6.53
C ARG A 160 -8.61 6.08 6.22
N ALA A 161 -9.11 7.09 6.93
CA ALA A 161 -8.53 8.42 6.91
C ALA A 161 -7.02 8.36 7.23
N ARG A 162 -6.23 9.17 6.52
CA ARG A 162 -4.76 9.15 6.63
C ARG A 162 -4.27 9.30 8.07
N ALA A 163 -4.83 10.28 8.80
CA ALA A 163 -4.47 10.51 10.20
C ALA A 163 -4.78 9.30 11.10
N THR A 164 -5.90 8.62 10.86
CA THR A 164 -6.28 7.39 11.59
C THR A 164 -5.28 6.26 11.30
N ALA A 165 -4.96 6.02 10.02
CA ALA A 165 -3.97 5.01 9.64
C ALA A 165 -2.60 5.30 10.26
N GLN A 166 -2.15 6.56 10.22
CA GLN A 166 -0.90 7.00 10.87
C GLN A 166 -0.91 6.77 12.38
N GLY A 167 -2.01 7.09 13.06
CA GLY A 167 -2.17 6.91 14.50
C GLY A 167 -2.18 5.45 14.94
N LEU A 168 -2.59 4.53 14.07
CA LEU A 168 -2.60 3.09 14.33
C LEU A 168 -1.27 2.40 13.99
N VAL A 169 -0.63 2.81 12.88
CA VAL A 169 0.68 2.28 12.45
C VAL A 169 1.81 2.79 13.35
N GLN A 170 1.80 4.09 13.68
CA GLN A 170 2.76 4.76 14.55
C GLN A 170 4.22 4.64 14.06
N LEU A 171 4.42 4.76 12.74
CA LEU A 171 5.75 4.79 12.12
C LEU A 171 5.94 6.05 11.28
N HIS A 172 7.11 6.64 11.40
CA HIS A 172 7.59 7.72 10.52
C HIS A 172 8.41 7.12 9.36
N GLY A 173 8.70 7.92 8.33
CA GLY A 173 9.49 7.45 7.18
C GLY A 173 8.71 6.58 6.17
N LEU A 174 7.38 6.51 6.32
CA LEU A 174 6.48 5.83 5.40
C LEU A 174 5.72 6.82 4.52
N TYR A 175 5.35 6.35 3.34
CA TYR A 175 4.27 6.94 2.58
C TYR A 175 2.92 6.49 3.19
N TYR A 176 1.95 7.40 3.26
CA TYR A 176 0.60 7.10 3.74
C TYR A 176 -0.43 7.58 2.74
N ALA A 177 -1.03 6.64 2.02
CA ALA A 177 -2.18 6.86 1.14
C ALA A 177 -3.47 6.47 1.89
N GLY A 178 -4.11 7.44 2.52
CA GLY A 178 -5.37 7.28 3.24
C GLY A 178 -6.59 7.60 2.38
N SER A 179 -7.77 7.31 2.93
CA SER A 179 -9.07 7.56 2.32
C SER A 179 -9.17 6.98 0.92
N HIS A 180 -8.75 5.72 0.73
CA HIS A 180 -8.66 5.07 -0.60
C HIS A 180 -7.68 5.74 -1.58
N GLY A 181 -6.67 6.44 -1.06
CA GLY A 181 -5.63 7.10 -1.84
C GLY A 181 -5.93 8.54 -2.23
N PHE A 182 -6.97 9.15 -1.69
CA PHE A 182 -7.28 10.57 -1.92
C PHE A 182 -6.42 11.53 -1.08
N ASP A 183 -5.78 11.05 -0.01
CA ASP A 183 -4.86 11.80 0.86
C ASP A 183 -3.53 11.06 0.94
N ILE A 184 -2.49 11.59 0.32
CA ILE A 184 -1.18 10.96 0.27
C ILE A 184 -0.16 11.85 0.97
N LEU A 185 0.49 11.33 2.03
CA LEU A 185 1.61 11.98 2.69
C LEU A 185 2.89 11.17 2.42
N GLY A 186 3.96 11.85 2.01
CA GLY A 186 5.30 11.28 1.92
C GLY A 186 6.13 11.46 3.19
N PRO A 187 7.23 10.71 3.32
CA PRO A 187 8.10 10.73 4.51
C PRO A 187 8.71 12.11 4.79
N ASN A 188 8.93 12.91 3.74
CA ASN A 188 9.51 14.26 3.81
C ASN A 188 8.47 15.36 4.08
N GLY A 189 7.23 15.00 4.43
CA GLY A 189 6.13 15.93 4.64
C GLY A 189 5.46 16.42 3.35
N SER A 190 5.85 15.89 2.19
CA SER A 190 5.14 16.11 0.93
C SER A 190 3.70 15.63 1.06
N ASN A 191 2.76 16.40 0.54
CA ASN A 191 1.34 16.11 0.65
C ASN A 191 0.67 16.27 -0.70
N TYR A 192 -0.09 15.26 -1.11
CA TYR A 192 -0.88 15.26 -2.31
C TYR A 192 -2.31 14.84 -1.99
N LYS A 193 -3.24 15.75 -2.26
CA LYS A 193 -4.67 15.52 -2.06
C LYS A 193 -5.37 15.61 -3.39
N VAL A 194 -5.73 14.45 -3.93
CA VAL A 194 -6.40 14.30 -5.23
C VAL A 194 -7.70 15.09 -5.26
N ALA A 195 -8.37 15.17 -4.11
CA ALA A 195 -9.72 15.72 -3.99
C ALA A 195 -9.81 17.11 -3.35
N ASP A 196 -8.72 17.90 -3.35
CA ASP A 196 -8.80 19.29 -2.88
C ASP A 196 -9.83 20.12 -3.68
N SER A 197 -9.98 19.85 -4.98
CA SER A 197 -11.03 20.45 -5.82
C SER A 197 -12.45 20.03 -5.45
N PHE A 198 -12.63 18.90 -4.77
CA PHE A 198 -13.94 18.36 -4.38
C PHE A 198 -14.32 18.75 -2.95
N ARG A 199 -13.38 19.26 -2.14
CA ARG A 199 -13.63 19.65 -0.75
C ARG A 199 -14.82 20.62 -0.61
N PRO A 200 -14.97 21.68 -1.42
CA PRO A 200 -16.12 22.57 -1.31
C PRO A 200 -17.45 21.85 -1.52
N ALA A 201 -17.50 20.88 -2.45
CA ALA A 201 -18.72 20.09 -2.69
C ALA A 201 -19.00 19.11 -1.54
N LEU A 202 -17.98 18.51 -0.93
CA LEU A 202 -18.14 17.67 0.24
C LEU A 202 -18.61 18.47 1.46
N GLU A 203 -18.07 19.67 1.68
CA GLU A 203 -18.50 20.57 2.75
C GLU A 203 -19.96 21.02 2.57
N ASP A 204 -20.36 21.39 1.35
CA ASP A 204 -21.76 21.74 1.03
C ASP A 204 -22.70 20.53 1.19
N ALA A 205 -22.29 19.35 0.72
CA ALA A 205 -23.04 18.11 0.89
C ALA A 205 -23.26 17.76 2.37
N LYS A 206 -22.22 17.92 3.20
CA LYS A 206 -22.29 17.72 4.64
C LYS A 206 -23.29 18.67 5.29
N ALA A 207 -23.17 19.97 5.03
CA ALA A 207 -24.06 20.97 5.61
C ALA A 207 -25.53 20.68 5.26
N LYS A 208 -25.80 20.35 3.99
CA LYS A 208 -27.15 20.01 3.53
C LYS A 208 -27.67 18.70 4.12
N LEU A 209 -26.82 17.67 4.29
CA LEU A 209 -27.20 16.43 4.96
C LEU A 209 -27.51 16.67 6.44
N GLU A 210 -26.66 17.42 7.15
CA GLU A 210 -26.86 17.75 8.56
C GLU A 210 -28.18 18.51 8.75
N GLU A 211 -28.46 19.50 7.92
CA GLU A 211 -29.72 20.25 7.95
C GLU A 211 -30.93 19.35 7.65
N ALA A 212 -30.88 18.60 6.54
CA ALA A 212 -32.01 17.79 6.09
C ALA A 212 -32.32 16.62 7.02
N LEU A 213 -31.32 16.05 7.69
CA LEU A 213 -31.48 14.86 8.55
C LEU A 213 -31.58 15.19 10.05
N ALA A 214 -31.43 16.45 10.45
CA ALA A 214 -31.45 16.87 11.86
C ALA A 214 -32.70 16.40 12.64
N HIS A 215 -33.83 16.24 11.95
CA HIS A 215 -35.11 15.85 12.55
C HIS A 215 -35.34 14.33 12.58
N ILE A 216 -34.44 13.53 12.00
CA ILE A 216 -34.58 12.06 11.92
C ILE A 216 -33.84 11.40 13.09
N PRO A 217 -34.55 10.81 14.08
CA PRO A 217 -33.89 10.16 15.21
C PRO A 217 -33.00 8.99 14.76
N GLY A 218 -31.73 9.02 15.18
CA GLY A 218 -30.76 7.97 14.87
C GLY A 218 -30.02 8.11 13.55
N ALA A 219 -30.34 9.12 12.73
CA ALA A 219 -29.51 9.48 11.58
C ALA A 219 -28.24 10.18 12.05
N LEU A 220 -27.08 9.82 11.48
CA LEU A 220 -25.81 10.48 11.76
C LEU A 220 -25.11 10.88 10.46
N VAL A 221 -24.56 12.08 10.42
CA VAL A 221 -23.70 12.55 9.33
C VAL A 221 -22.25 12.53 9.81
N GLU A 222 -21.39 11.86 9.06
CA GLU A 222 -19.96 11.75 9.36
C GLU A 222 -19.11 12.29 8.23
N ASP A 223 -18.12 13.10 8.58
CA ASP A 223 -17.12 13.65 7.67
C ASP A 223 -15.84 12.84 7.73
N ASN A 224 -15.52 12.15 6.64
CA ASN A 224 -14.35 11.30 6.50
C ASN A 224 -13.25 11.98 5.64
N ASN A 225 -13.26 13.32 5.56
CA ASN A 225 -12.34 14.21 4.81
C ASN A 225 -12.43 14.12 3.28
N PHE A 226 -12.69 12.92 2.74
CA PHE A 226 -12.87 12.66 1.30
C PHE A 226 -14.17 11.92 1.00
N SER A 227 -15.07 11.86 1.97
CA SER A 227 -16.44 11.44 1.78
C SER A 227 -17.31 11.98 2.91
N VAL A 228 -18.60 12.11 2.66
CA VAL A 228 -19.60 12.40 3.68
C VAL A 228 -20.54 11.21 3.78
N SER A 229 -20.76 10.72 4.98
CA SER A 229 -21.53 9.49 5.20
C SER A 229 -22.82 9.81 5.96
N ALA A 230 -23.96 9.38 5.41
CA ALA A 230 -25.25 9.40 6.08
C ALA A 230 -25.56 7.99 6.61
N HIS A 231 -25.34 7.80 7.91
CA HIS A 231 -25.60 6.55 8.62
C HIS A 231 -27.07 6.47 9.03
N TYR A 232 -27.74 5.37 8.70
CA TYR A 232 -29.14 5.13 9.03
C TYR A 232 -29.36 3.84 9.82
N ARG A 233 -28.28 3.25 10.37
CA ARG A 233 -28.35 2.02 11.17
C ARG A 233 -29.27 2.15 12.38
N MET A 234 -29.23 3.30 13.06
CA MET A 234 -30.02 3.55 14.27
C MET A 234 -31.37 4.21 13.96
N VAL A 235 -31.67 4.48 12.68
CA VAL A 235 -32.97 4.98 12.24
C VAL A 235 -33.96 3.82 12.28
N ALA A 236 -35.14 4.06 12.85
CA ALA A 236 -36.21 3.07 12.89
C ALA A 236 -36.62 2.62 11.49
N GLU A 237 -37.07 1.38 11.35
CA GLU A 237 -37.63 0.91 10.09
C GLU A 237 -38.93 1.67 9.75
N GLY A 238 -39.06 2.08 8.49
CA GLY A 238 -40.21 2.85 8.01
C GLY A 238 -39.81 4.07 7.18
N PRO A 239 -40.69 5.09 7.09
CA PRO A 239 -40.55 6.20 6.13
C PRO A 239 -39.29 7.04 6.34
N ASP A 240 -38.76 7.10 7.57
CA ASP A 240 -37.54 7.86 7.87
C ASP A 240 -36.31 7.30 7.13
N ARG A 241 -36.21 5.98 6.94
CA ARG A 241 -35.10 5.38 6.15
C ARG A 241 -35.24 5.69 4.66
N GLU A 242 -36.47 5.68 4.14
CA GLU A 242 -36.76 6.06 2.76
C GLU A 242 -36.44 7.55 2.55
N TYR A 243 -36.77 8.40 3.52
CA TYR A 243 -36.44 9.82 3.47
C TYR A 243 -34.93 10.06 3.45
N VAL A 244 -34.13 9.34 4.24
CA VAL A 244 -32.66 9.42 4.18
C VAL A 244 -32.13 9.07 2.78
N ASP A 245 -32.68 8.02 2.16
CA ASP A 245 -32.35 7.63 0.78
C ASP A 245 -32.69 8.74 -0.23
N GLU A 246 -33.89 9.30 -0.15
CA GLU A 246 -34.35 10.39 -1.01
C GLU A 246 -33.47 11.64 -0.90
N VAL A 247 -33.13 12.06 0.31
CA VAL A 247 -32.27 13.24 0.56
C VAL A 247 -30.90 13.03 -0.09
N VAL A 248 -30.29 11.87 0.13
CA VAL A 248 -28.99 11.53 -0.49
C VAL A 248 -29.11 11.51 -2.02
N GLY A 249 -30.18 10.92 -2.55
CA GLY A 249 -30.43 10.88 -3.99
C GLY A 249 -30.56 12.27 -4.62
N LYS A 250 -31.29 13.18 -3.98
CA LYS A 250 -31.43 14.58 -4.42
C LYS A 250 -30.10 15.32 -4.43
N LEU A 251 -29.32 15.20 -3.35
CA LEU A 251 -28.03 15.87 -3.25
C LEU A 251 -27.04 15.42 -4.32
N VAL A 252 -26.97 14.12 -4.58
CA VAL A 252 -26.07 13.57 -5.61
C VAL A 252 -26.50 14.01 -7.01
N ALA A 253 -27.82 14.14 -7.27
CA ALA A 253 -28.32 14.66 -8.53
C ALA A 253 -27.99 16.16 -8.75
N GLU A 254 -27.96 16.95 -7.67
CA GLU A 254 -27.57 18.37 -7.72
C GLU A 254 -26.05 18.59 -7.76
N MET A 255 -25.26 17.59 -7.34
CA MET A 255 -23.81 17.66 -7.19
C MET A 255 -23.11 16.61 -8.07
N PRO A 256 -23.00 16.83 -9.40
CA PRO A 256 -22.41 15.84 -10.33
C PRO A 256 -20.94 15.53 -10.08
N MET A 257 -20.25 16.35 -9.27
CA MET A 257 -18.88 16.11 -8.83
C MET A 257 -18.80 15.04 -7.73
N LEU A 258 -19.92 14.63 -7.16
CA LEU A 258 -20.01 13.58 -6.16
C LEU A 258 -20.79 12.39 -6.74
N ARG A 259 -20.45 11.21 -6.25
CA ARG A 259 -21.18 9.97 -6.53
C ARG A 259 -21.62 9.35 -5.21
N ARG A 260 -22.74 8.63 -5.29
CA ARG A 260 -23.23 7.82 -4.18
C ARG A 260 -22.56 6.44 -4.19
N THR A 261 -22.08 6.01 -3.03
CA THR A 261 -21.73 4.62 -2.75
C THR A 261 -22.51 4.09 -1.56
N TYR A 262 -22.54 2.77 -1.42
CA TYR A 262 -23.37 2.07 -0.43
C TYR A 262 -22.46 1.29 0.51
N GLY A 263 -22.70 1.42 1.81
CA GLY A 263 -22.12 0.58 2.84
C GLY A 263 -23.20 -0.08 3.70
N LYS A 264 -22.78 -0.86 4.69
CA LYS A 264 -23.72 -1.55 5.60
C LYS A 264 -24.46 -0.54 6.48
N MET A 265 -25.69 -0.23 6.08
CA MET A 265 -26.58 0.75 6.74
C MET A 265 -26.04 2.19 6.70
N VAL A 266 -25.36 2.55 5.61
CA VAL A 266 -24.80 3.88 5.38
C VAL A 266 -24.81 4.21 3.88
N TYR A 267 -25.11 5.46 3.55
CA TYR A 267 -24.88 6.03 2.22
C TYR A 267 -23.68 6.95 2.29
N GLU A 268 -22.80 6.87 1.30
CA GLU A 268 -21.58 7.67 1.26
C GLU A 268 -21.57 8.52 -0.01
N LEU A 269 -21.31 9.81 0.14
CA LEU A 269 -21.07 10.73 -0.95
C LEU A 269 -19.55 10.85 -1.10
N ARG A 270 -19.02 10.40 -2.23
CA ARG A 270 -17.58 10.39 -2.55
C ARG A 270 -17.31 11.24 -3.79
N PRO A 271 -16.11 11.83 -3.95
CA PRO A 271 -15.70 12.46 -5.20
C PRO A 271 -15.96 11.55 -6.39
N SER A 272 -16.62 12.06 -7.44
CA SER A 272 -16.80 11.38 -8.72
C SER A 272 -15.54 11.48 -9.59
N ALA A 273 -14.39 11.21 -8.98
CA ALA A 273 -13.11 11.10 -9.66
C ALA A 273 -12.89 9.63 -10.06
N ASP A 274 -12.34 9.43 -11.23
CA ASP A 274 -11.84 8.12 -11.65
C ASP A 274 -10.51 7.83 -10.93
N TRP A 275 -10.62 7.55 -9.63
CA TRP A 275 -9.51 7.37 -8.69
C TRP A 275 -9.79 6.24 -7.70
N ASP A 276 -8.78 5.41 -7.47
CA ASP A 276 -8.79 4.27 -6.56
C ASP A 276 -7.41 4.04 -5.93
N LYS A 277 -7.30 2.99 -5.10
CA LYS A 277 -6.04 2.63 -4.44
C LYS A 277 -4.94 2.24 -5.44
N GLY A 278 -5.29 1.62 -6.57
CA GLY A 278 -4.33 1.25 -7.63
C GLY A 278 -3.74 2.50 -8.29
N LYS A 279 -4.58 3.45 -8.66
CA LYS A 279 -4.16 4.76 -9.20
C LYS A 279 -3.32 5.57 -8.21
N ALA A 280 -3.62 5.47 -6.92
CA ALA A 280 -2.79 6.08 -5.89
C ALA A 280 -1.39 5.44 -5.81
N VAL A 281 -1.29 4.11 -5.99
CA VAL A 281 -0.01 3.39 -6.07
C VAL A 281 0.76 3.81 -7.33
N GLU A 282 0.12 3.83 -8.50
CA GLU A 282 0.75 4.29 -9.74
C GLU A 282 1.28 5.73 -9.61
N TRP A 283 0.45 6.63 -9.06
CA TRP A 283 0.84 8.01 -8.83
C TRP A 283 2.04 8.13 -7.89
N LEU A 284 2.06 7.37 -6.78
CA LEU A 284 3.19 7.32 -5.85
C LEU A 284 4.48 6.87 -6.55
N ILE A 285 4.39 5.82 -7.37
CA ILE A 285 5.52 5.29 -8.14
C ILE A 285 6.09 6.35 -9.06
N GLU A 286 5.25 6.98 -9.87
CA GLU A 286 5.69 7.94 -10.90
C GLU A 286 6.20 9.26 -10.31
N ASN A 287 5.59 9.74 -9.22
CA ASN A 287 5.82 11.11 -8.77
C ASN A 287 6.84 11.23 -7.64
N TRP A 288 6.92 10.25 -6.75
CA TRP A 288 7.79 10.33 -5.57
C TRP A 288 8.84 9.23 -5.55
N ILE A 289 8.46 7.98 -5.79
CA ILE A 289 9.39 6.85 -5.66
C ILE A 289 10.44 6.87 -6.77
N LYS A 290 10.03 6.95 -8.05
CA LYS A 290 10.97 7.02 -9.18
C LYS A 290 11.86 8.27 -9.12
N LYS A 291 11.30 9.40 -8.66
CA LYS A 291 12.07 10.65 -8.53
C LYS A 291 13.09 10.60 -7.39
N GLU A 292 12.77 9.95 -6.27
CA GLU A 292 13.75 9.72 -5.20
C GLU A 292 14.87 8.79 -5.64
N SER A 293 14.59 7.76 -6.44
CA SER A 293 15.62 6.86 -6.98
C SER A 293 16.53 7.49 -8.05
N GLU A 294 16.14 8.63 -8.61
CA GLU A 294 16.96 9.43 -9.54
C GLU A 294 17.87 10.44 -8.82
N LEU A 295 17.74 10.60 -7.50
CA LEU A 295 18.64 11.44 -6.72
C LEU A 295 19.97 10.71 -6.51
N PRO A 296 21.12 11.33 -6.83
CA PRO A 296 22.42 10.72 -6.58
C PRO A 296 22.60 10.48 -5.08
N VAL A 297 23.03 9.27 -4.71
CA VAL A 297 23.53 8.93 -3.37
C VAL A 297 24.89 9.57 -3.14
#